data_AF-A0A5C7LP19-F1
#
_entry.id   AF-A0A5C7LP19-F1
#
_cell.length_a   1.000
_cell.length_b   1.000
_cell.length_c   1.000
_cell.angle_alpha   90.00
_cell.angle_beta   90.00
_cell.angle_gamma   90.00
#
_symmetry.space_group_name_H-M   'P 1'
#
loop_
_entity.id
_entity.type
_entity.pdbx_description
1 polymer ?
#
loop_
_entity_poly.entity_id
_entity_poly.type
_entity_poly.pdbx_seq_one_letter_code
_entity_poly.pdbx_strand_id
1 'polypeptide(L)'
;MSFKKVDFAVEATHFEALCLWEKNDTRADGGRVEWKENQRGRLVTVGTIGGNPVCVSLFWNFLNGHPVLFYECTSQVCDWNMVEKYIKKNCLNHKHTKTNAANFHNLLHEVREREKIENVNTREQFYIEED
;
A
#
# COMPACT_ATOMS: atom_id res chain seq x y z
N MET A 1 13.05 13.68 -6.70
CA MET A 1 11.88 12.93 -7.19
C MET A 1 10.93 12.69 -6.02
N SER A 2 9.69 13.19 -6.10
CA SER A 2 8.62 12.85 -5.16
C SER A 2 7.91 11.61 -5.70
N PHE A 3 7.79 10.55 -4.91
CA PHE A 3 6.90 9.45 -5.27
C PHE A 3 5.46 9.97 -5.33
N LYS A 4 4.65 9.47 -6.26
CA LYS A 4 3.21 9.78 -6.26
C LYS A 4 2.60 9.25 -4.97
N LYS A 5 1.72 10.05 -4.38
CA LYS A 5 0.91 9.62 -3.26
C LYS A 5 0.02 8.46 -3.66
N VAL A 6 -0.24 7.56 -2.73
CA VAL A 6 -1.02 6.34 -2.92
C VAL A 6 -2.32 6.41 -2.13
N ASP A 7 -3.29 5.62 -2.56
CA ASP A 7 -4.56 5.46 -1.84
C ASP A 7 -4.48 4.36 -0.78
N PHE A 8 -3.47 3.49 -0.84
CA PHE A 8 -3.38 2.31 0.01
C PHE A 8 -2.03 2.25 0.72
N ALA A 9 -2.05 2.06 2.03
CA ALA A 9 -0.84 1.80 2.80
C ALA A 9 -1.01 0.70 3.85
N VAL A 10 0.05 -0.08 4.03
CA VAL A 10 0.12 -1.23 4.93
C VAL A 10 1.34 -1.08 5.82
N GLU A 11 1.11 -1.03 7.12
CA GLU A 11 2.16 -1.28 8.09
C GLU A 11 2.49 -2.77 8.08
N ALA A 12 3.65 -3.11 7.55
CA ALA A 12 4.13 -4.48 7.46
C ALA A 12 5.64 -4.47 7.22
N THR A 13 6.33 -5.32 7.97
CA THR A 13 7.72 -5.67 7.74
C THR A 13 7.90 -6.37 6.39
N HIS A 14 9.13 -6.43 5.87
CA HIS A 14 9.42 -7.23 4.67
C HIS A 14 8.98 -8.70 4.82
N PHE A 15 9.15 -9.28 6.01
CA PHE A 15 8.73 -10.66 6.27
C PHE A 15 7.21 -10.79 6.26
N GLU A 16 6.49 -9.87 6.91
CA GLU A 16 5.03 -9.86 6.85
C GLU A 16 4.52 -9.66 5.43
N ALA A 17 5.11 -8.74 4.66
CA ALA A 17 4.77 -8.53 3.26
C ALA A 17 4.99 -9.79 2.41
N LEU A 18 6.09 -10.52 2.64
CA LEU A 18 6.34 -11.83 2.01
C LEU A 18 5.24 -12.84 2.35
N CYS A 19 4.87 -12.96 3.63
CA CYS A 19 3.78 -13.86 4.04
C CYS A 19 2.42 -13.45 3.45
N LEU A 20 2.16 -12.15 3.31
CA LEU A 20 0.93 -11.65 2.68
C LEU A 20 0.89 -11.99 1.19
N TRP A 21 2.02 -11.85 0.49
CA TRP A 21 2.16 -12.24 -0.90
C TRP A 21 1.94 -13.75 -1.07
N GLU A 22 2.60 -14.58 -0.26
CA GLU A 22 2.46 -16.04 -0.30
C GLU A 22 1.01 -16.45 -0.09
N LYS A 23 0.36 -15.91 0.96
CA LYS A 23 -1.07 -16.16 1.23
C LYS A 23 -1.97 -15.73 0.08
N ASN A 24 -1.65 -14.63 -0.61
CA ASN A 24 -2.40 -14.18 -1.78
C ASN A 24 -2.18 -15.12 -2.97
N ASP A 25 -0.95 -15.58 -3.20
CA ASP A 25 -0.58 -16.46 -4.30
C ASP A 25 -1.25 -17.84 -4.19
N THR A 26 -1.37 -18.36 -2.97
CA THR A 26 -2.00 -19.66 -2.68
C THR A 26 -3.54 -19.60 -2.58
N ARG A 27 -4.19 -18.45 -2.84
CA ARG A 27 -5.66 -18.36 -2.81
C ARG A 27 -6.29 -19.13 -3.97
N ALA A 28 -7.04 -20.18 -3.64
CA ALA A 28 -7.77 -20.99 -4.61
C ALA A 28 -9.22 -20.50 -4.87
N ASP A 29 -9.74 -19.57 -4.07
CA ASP A 29 -11.14 -19.12 -4.06
C ASP A 29 -11.48 -18.11 -5.18
N GLY A 30 -10.60 -17.92 -6.16
CA GLY A 30 -10.72 -16.86 -7.16
C GLY A 30 -10.51 -15.45 -6.58
N GLY A 31 -10.19 -15.33 -5.29
CA GLY A 31 -9.85 -14.09 -4.61
C GLY A 31 -8.38 -13.70 -4.73
N ARG A 32 -7.64 -14.23 -5.69
CA ARG A 32 -6.26 -13.78 -5.90
C ARG A 32 -6.26 -12.40 -6.54
N VAL A 33 -5.50 -11.46 -5.98
CA VAL A 33 -5.17 -10.20 -6.70
C VAL A 33 -3.83 -10.38 -7.40
N GLU A 34 -3.70 -9.81 -8.59
CA GLU A 34 -2.42 -9.67 -9.26
C GLU A 34 -1.50 -8.82 -8.37
N TRP A 35 -0.35 -9.37 -8.00
CA TRP A 35 0.65 -8.70 -7.18
C TRP A 35 1.92 -8.48 -8.01
N LYS A 36 2.27 -7.24 -8.29
CA LYS A 36 3.51 -6.87 -8.99
C LYS A 36 4.41 -6.06 -8.08
N GLU A 37 5.65 -6.51 -7.88
CA GLU A 37 6.63 -5.77 -7.11
C GLU A 37 7.06 -4.49 -7.84
N ASN A 38 7.24 -3.40 -7.09
CA ASN A 38 8.04 -2.28 -7.53
C ASN A 38 9.41 -2.38 -6.85
N GLN A 39 10.46 -2.67 -7.61
CA GLN A 39 11.84 -2.87 -7.11
C GLN A 39 12.50 -1.60 -6.52
N ARG A 40 11.71 -0.61 -6.12
CA ARG A 40 12.16 0.67 -5.57
C ARG A 40 11.73 0.78 -4.12
N GLY A 41 12.66 0.47 -3.22
CA GLY A 41 12.56 0.79 -1.81
C GLY A 41 13.20 2.15 -1.48
N ARG A 42 12.83 2.73 -0.34
CA ARG A 42 13.43 3.95 0.19
C ARG A 42 13.47 3.91 1.71
N LEU A 43 14.63 4.16 2.29
CA LEU A 43 14.79 4.46 3.71
C LEU A 43 14.67 5.97 3.93
N VAL A 44 13.85 6.39 4.90
CA VAL A 44 13.69 7.80 5.28
C VAL A 44 13.87 7.99 6.77
N THR A 45 14.57 9.04 7.16
CA THR A 45 14.57 9.51 8.56
C THR A 45 13.41 10.48 8.75
N VAL A 46 12.47 10.15 9.63
CA VAL A 46 11.25 10.94 9.86
C VAL A 46 11.39 11.89 11.05
N GLY A 47 12.44 11.72 11.86
CA GLY A 47 12.85 12.62 12.92
C GLY A 47 13.81 11.96 13.88
N THR A 48 13.91 12.49 15.10
CA THR A 48 14.86 12.03 16.13
C THR A 48 14.22 12.04 17.52
N ILE A 49 14.58 11.08 18.38
CA ILE A 49 14.17 11.00 19.78
C ILE A 49 15.43 10.82 20.64
N GLY A 50 15.69 11.76 21.54
CA GLY A 50 16.89 11.71 22.40
C GLY A 50 18.19 11.61 21.61
N GLY A 51 18.27 12.25 20.43
CA GLY A 51 19.42 12.18 19.52
C GLY A 51 19.48 10.94 18.62
N ASN A 52 18.62 9.94 18.82
CA ASN A 52 18.57 8.74 17.99
C ASN A 52 17.59 8.92 16.81
N PRO A 53 17.92 8.47 15.59
CA PRO A 53 17.06 8.63 14.42
C PRO A 53 15.86 7.68 14.46
N VAL A 54 14.71 8.18 14.01
CA VAL A 54 13.54 7.36 13.67
C VAL A 54 13.55 7.15 12.15
N CYS A 55 13.85 5.93 11.71
CA CYS A 55 13.97 5.55 10.31
C CYS A 55 12.84 4.62 9.89
N VAL A 56 12.27 4.87 8.71
CA VAL A 56 11.17 4.10 8.13
C VAL A 56 11.61 3.59 6.76
N SER A 57 11.50 2.27 6.56
CA SER A 57 11.62 1.67 5.23
C SER A 57 10.28 1.78 4.53
N LEU A 58 10.29 2.25 3.29
CA LEU A 58 9.13 2.40 2.41
C LEU A 58 9.38 1.57 1.16
N PHE A 59 8.44 0.71 0.79
CA PHE A 59 8.50 -0.07 -0.45
C PHE A 59 7.11 -0.18 -1.06
N TRP A 60 7.04 -0.40 -2.37
CA TRP A 60 5.77 -0.35 -3.09
C TRP A 60 5.50 -1.65 -3.83
N ASN A 61 4.23 -2.01 -3.89
CA ASN A 61 3.73 -3.07 -4.75
C ASN A 61 2.50 -2.55 -5.51
N PHE A 62 2.14 -3.21 -6.59
CA PHE A 62 0.89 -2.97 -7.30
C PHE A 62 -0.03 -4.16 -7.10
N LEU A 63 -1.25 -3.91 -6.62
CA LEU A 63 -2.30 -4.91 -6.46
C LEU A 63 -3.43 -4.60 -7.45
N ASN A 64 -3.66 -5.47 -8.44
CA ASN A 64 -4.55 -5.21 -9.59
C ASN A 64 -4.31 -3.81 -10.21
N GLY A 65 -3.03 -3.45 -10.39
CA GLY A 65 -2.64 -2.14 -10.92
C GLY A 65 -2.70 -0.97 -9.92
N HIS A 66 -3.30 -1.12 -8.75
CA HIS A 66 -3.35 -0.08 -7.73
C HIS A 66 -2.03 -0.02 -6.93
N PRO A 67 -1.37 1.15 -6.83
CA PRO A 67 -0.14 1.27 -6.04
C PRO A 67 -0.45 1.21 -4.54
N VAL A 68 0.26 0.32 -3.85
CA VAL A 68 0.16 0.09 -2.40
C VAL A 68 1.52 0.35 -1.78
N LEU A 69 1.55 1.22 -0.78
CA LEU A 69 2.73 1.46 0.05
C LEU A 69 2.78 0.42 1.17
N PHE A 70 3.93 -0.20 1.35
CA PHE A 70 4.29 -0.95 2.54
C PHE A 70 5.34 -0.17 3.31
N TYR A 71 5.23 -0.16 4.63
CA TYR A 71 6.19 0.56 5.47
C TYR A 71 6.42 -0.11 6.82
N GLU A 72 7.63 0.05 7.34
CA GLU A 72 8.04 -0.43 8.66
C GLU A 72 9.08 0.49 9.31
N CYS A 73 9.07 0.57 10.64
CA CYS A 73 10.15 1.22 11.38
C CYS A 73 11.36 0.28 11.43
N THR A 74 12.56 0.79 11.13
CA THR A 74 13.79 -0.01 11.02
C THR A 74 14.91 0.45 11.96
N SER A 75 14.71 1.57 12.66
CA SER A 75 15.67 2.12 13.62
C SER A 75 15.50 1.51 15.01
N GLN A 76 16.52 1.71 15.86
CA GLN A 76 16.49 1.31 17.27
C GLN A 76 15.37 2.01 18.07
N VAL A 77 15.05 3.26 17.74
CA VAL A 77 13.93 4.00 18.33
C VAL A 77 12.80 4.14 17.30
N CYS A 78 11.56 3.98 17.76
CA CYS A 78 10.36 4.13 16.93
C CYS A 78 9.35 5.02 17.63
N ASP A 79 8.78 5.98 16.89
CA ASP A 79 7.64 6.79 17.32
C ASP A 79 6.57 6.75 16.23
N TRP A 80 5.50 6.01 16.52
CA TRP A 80 4.42 5.77 15.57
C TRP A 80 3.62 7.03 15.24
N ASN A 81 3.55 8.03 16.13
CA ASN A 81 2.89 9.29 15.83
C ASN A 81 3.70 10.09 14.79
N MET A 82 5.03 10.07 14.91
CA MET A 82 5.93 10.71 13.96
C MET A 82 5.89 10.02 12.59
N VAL A 83 5.92 8.68 12.60
CA VAL A 83 5.76 7.87 11.39
C VAL A 83 4.42 8.15 10.72
N GLU A 84 3.31 8.09 11.47
CA GLU A 84 1.98 8.32 10.91
C GLU A 84 1.83 9.72 10.30
N LYS A 85 2.31 10.76 10.99
CA LYS A 85 2.32 12.13 10.46
C LYS A 85 3.11 12.21 9.16
N TYR A 86 4.26 11.55 9.09
CA TYR A 86 5.08 11.51 7.88
C TYR A 86 4.36 10.80 6.72
N ILE A 87 3.84 9.59 6.95
CA ILE A 87 3.16 8.78 5.93
C ILE A 87 1.93 9.52 5.41
N LYS A 88 1.06 10.02 6.30
CA LYS A 88 -0.15 10.76 5.93
C LYS A 88 0.16 12.02 5.11
N LYS A 89 1.19 12.78 5.51
CA LYS A 89 1.55 14.03 4.82
C LYS A 89 2.17 13.77 3.45
N ASN A 90 3.11 12.84 3.36
CA ASN A 90 4.00 12.70 2.20
C ASN A 90 3.60 11.58 1.25
N CYS A 91 2.96 10.52 1.74
CA CYS A 91 2.76 9.30 0.97
C CYS A 91 1.30 9.03 0.63
N LEU A 92 0.33 9.59 1.37
CA LEU A 92 -1.08 9.27 1.18
C LEU A 92 -1.87 10.39 0.49
N ASN A 93 -2.80 9.99 -0.37
CA ASN A 93 -3.83 10.85 -0.92
C ASN A 93 -4.87 11.21 0.16
N HIS A 94 -5.73 12.20 -0.13
CA HIS A 94 -6.73 12.66 0.84
C HIS A 94 -7.71 11.55 1.23
N LYS A 95 -8.23 10.82 0.23
CA LYS A 95 -9.01 9.60 0.43
C LYS A 95 -8.05 8.41 0.34
N HIS A 96 -7.69 7.86 1.50
CA HIS A 96 -6.79 6.72 1.58
C HIS A 96 -7.31 5.68 2.58
N THR A 97 -6.86 4.46 2.37
CA THR A 97 -7.01 3.33 3.28
C THR A 97 -5.65 2.98 3.83
N LYS A 98 -5.53 3.03 5.15
CA LYS A 98 -4.34 2.59 5.90
C LYS A 98 -4.71 1.38 6.75
N THR A 99 -3.91 0.34 6.69
CA THR A 99 -4.10 -0.89 7.47
C THR A 99 -2.75 -1.43 7.96
N ASN A 100 -2.76 -2.59 8.59
CA ASN A 100 -1.58 -3.36 8.98
C ASN A 100 -1.66 -4.79 8.44
N ALA A 101 -0.59 -5.57 8.63
CA ALA A 101 -0.52 -6.95 8.13
C ALA A 101 -1.70 -7.84 8.59
N ALA A 102 -2.13 -7.72 9.85
CA ALA A 102 -3.25 -8.51 10.38
C ALA A 102 -4.59 -8.20 9.69
N ASN A 103 -4.78 -6.94 9.29
CA ASN A 103 -6.01 -6.45 8.66
C ASN A 103 -5.86 -6.28 7.14
N PHE A 104 -4.87 -6.92 6.53
CA PHE A 104 -4.60 -6.79 5.09
C PHE A 104 -5.75 -7.30 4.21
N HIS A 105 -6.55 -8.25 4.69
CA HIS A 105 -7.71 -8.78 3.97
C HIS A 105 -8.73 -7.68 3.62
N ASN A 106 -8.91 -6.66 4.48
CA ASN A 106 -9.80 -5.53 4.20
C ASN A 106 -9.33 -4.71 2.99
N LEU A 107 -8.01 -4.52 2.86
CA LEU A 107 -7.43 -3.84 1.71
C LEU A 107 -7.64 -4.64 0.42
N LEU A 108 -7.48 -5.96 0.47
CA LEU A 108 -7.75 -6.83 -0.69
C LEU A 108 -9.22 -6.74 -1.14
N HIS A 109 -10.17 -6.67 -0.21
CA HIS A 109 -11.57 -6.44 -0.55
C HIS A 109 -11.76 -5.09 -1.26
N GLU A 110 -11.21 -4.02 -0.71
CA GLU A 110 -11.34 -2.69 -1.30
C GLU A 110 -10.70 -2.60 -2.70
N VAL A 111 -9.52 -3.17 -2.89
CA VAL A 111 -8.85 -3.24 -4.21
C VAL A 111 -9.74 -3.92 -5.25
N ARG A 112 -10.37 -5.05 -4.90
CA ARG A 112 -11.28 -5.75 -5.82
C ARG A 112 -12.55 -4.97 -6.11
N GLU A 113 -13.13 -4.31 -5.11
CA GLU A 113 -14.32 -3.49 -5.32
C GLU A 113 -14.01 -2.28 -6.23
N ARG A 114 -12.85 -1.64 -6.08
CA ARG A 114 -12.43 -0.56 -6.99
C ARG A 114 -12.22 -1.06 -8.42
N GLU A 115 -11.55 -2.20 -8.59
CA GLU A 115 -11.36 -2.81 -9.91
C GLU A 115 -12.71 -3.15 -10.58
N LYS A 116 -13.69 -3.66 -9.84
CA LYS A 116 -15.04 -3.90 -10.39
C LYS A 116 -15.69 -2.61 -10.88
N ILE A 117 -15.64 -1.54 -10.08
CA ILE A 117 -16.23 -0.24 -10.43
C ILE A 117 -15.55 0.34 -11.67
N GLU A 118 -14.21 0.30 -11.74
CA GLU A 118 -13.45 0.79 -12.89
C GLU A 118 -13.81 0.02 -14.16
N ASN A 119 -13.90 -1.32 -14.09
CA ASN A 119 -14.30 -2.15 -15.22
C ASN A 119 -15.75 -1.89 -15.69
N VAL A 120 -16.68 -1.58 -14.78
CA VAL A 120 -18.07 -1.20 -15.13
C VAL A 120 -18.08 0.14 -15.86
N ASN A 121 -17.42 1.16 -15.32
CA ASN A 121 -17.36 2.49 -15.93
C ASN A 121 -16.74 2.44 -17.33
N THR A 122 -15.66 1.67 -17.50
CA THR A 122 -15.03 1.48 -18.81
C THR A 122 -15.99 0.83 -19.80
N ARG A 123 -16.77 -0.19 -19.39
CA ARG A 123 -17.78 -0.80 -20.26
C ARG A 123 -18.86 0.20 -20.66
N GLU A 124 -19.40 0.96 -19.71
CA GLU A 124 -20.43 1.98 -20.00
C GLU A 124 -19.93 3.06 -20.97
N GLN A 125 -18.66 3.48 -20.88
CA GLN A 125 -18.07 4.41 -21.84
C GLN A 125 -18.04 3.86 -23.27
N PHE A 126 -17.72 2.56 -23.45
CA PHE A 126 -17.74 1.92 -24.76
C PHE A 126 -19.15 1.82 -25.36
N TYR A 127 -20.21 1.75 -24.54
CA TYR A 127 -21.60 1.70 -25.03
C TYR A 127 -22.17 3.07 -25.42
N ILE A 128 -21.60 4.18 -24.93
CA ILE A 128 -22.09 5.54 -25.23
C ILE A 128 -21.46 6.10 -26.53
N GLU A 129 -20.34 5.53 -27.00
CA GLU A 129 -19.62 6.00 -28.20
C GLU A 129 -20.09 5.35 -29.52
N GLU A 130 -21.10 4.46 -29.50
CA GLU A 130 -21.63 3.76 -30.69
C GLU A 130 -22.98 4.29 -31.23
N ASP A 131 -23.48 5.44 -30.76
CA ASP A 131 -24.72 6.08 -31.27
C ASP A 131 -24.47 7.32 -32.18
#